data_AF-A0A821XYG8-F1
#
_entry.id   AF-A0A821XYG8-F1
#
_cell.length_a   1.000
_cell.length_b   1.000
_cell.length_c   1.000
_cell.angle_alpha   90.00
_cell.angle_beta   90.00
_cell.angle_gamma   90.00
#
_symmetry.space_group_name_H-M   'P 1'
#
loop_
_entity.id
_entity.type
_entity.pdbx_description
1 polymer ?
#
loop_
_entity_poly.entity_id
_entity_poly.type
_entity_poly.pdbx_seq_one_letter_code
_entity_poly.pdbx_strand_id
1 'polypeptide(L)'
;MDACGLYSGSDEIKTQEQCDRYDQFLGPGQCGMVNVDLDSCYHKACDTIQNINIFGYEKMIQAGAYTIESLARRPDLKSWLYS
;
A
#
# COMPACT_ATOMS: atom_id res chain seq x y z
N MET A 1 -2.66 -3.48 6.43
CA MET A 1 -3.99 -3.37 5.80
C MET A 1 -4.25 -4.58 4.95
N ASP A 2 -5.46 -5.13 4.96
CA ASP A 2 -5.96 -5.78 3.75
C ASP A 2 -6.20 -4.62 2.78
N ALA A 3 -5.30 -4.47 1.82
CA ALA A 3 -5.33 -3.39 0.85
C ALA A 3 -6.25 -3.78 -0.30
N CYS A 4 -7.42 -4.32 0.07
CA CYS A 4 -8.49 -4.78 -0.78
C CYS A 4 -8.70 -3.81 -1.96
N GLY A 5 -8.51 -4.29 -3.18
CA GLY A 5 -8.67 -3.53 -4.41
C GLY A 5 -7.58 -2.49 -4.73
N LEU A 6 -6.47 -2.44 -3.99
CA LEU A 6 -5.36 -1.51 -4.21
C LEU A 6 -4.06 -2.19 -4.65
N TYR A 7 -3.98 -3.52 -4.53
CA TYR A 7 -2.80 -4.30 -4.95
C TYR A 7 -3.03 -4.95 -6.31
N SER A 8 -1.96 -5.02 -7.10
CA SER A 8 -1.95 -5.71 -8.38
C SER A 8 -1.57 -7.20 -8.24
N GLY A 9 -1.88 -7.84 -7.10
CA GLY A 9 -1.51 -9.23 -6.86
C GLY A 9 -2.11 -9.82 -5.58
N SER A 10 -2.45 -11.10 -5.64
CA SER A 10 -2.92 -11.93 -4.52
C SER A 10 -1.89 -12.98 -4.08
N ASP A 11 -0.68 -12.96 -4.65
CA ASP A 11 0.23 -14.11 -4.60
C ASP A 11 1.03 -14.23 -3.29
N GLU A 12 0.89 -13.25 -2.38
CA GLU A 12 1.55 -13.26 -1.08
C GLU A 12 0.53 -13.38 0.06
N ILE A 13 0.81 -14.29 0.98
CA ILE A 13 0.11 -14.40 2.27
C ILE A 13 0.74 -13.41 3.24
N LYS A 14 -0.09 -12.58 3.86
CA LYS A 14 0.39 -11.62 4.85
C LYS A 14 0.88 -12.31 6.12
N THR A 15 2.14 -12.09 6.46
CA THR A 15 2.76 -12.64 7.68
C THR A 15 2.44 -11.79 8.92
N GLN A 16 2.61 -12.38 10.11
CA GLN A 16 2.48 -11.63 11.36
C GLN A 16 3.49 -10.47 11.45
N GLU A 17 4.72 -10.68 10.98
CA GLU A 17 5.75 -9.63 10.98
C GLU A 17 5.35 -8.44 10.09
N GLN A 18 4.78 -8.71 8.91
CA GLN A 18 4.24 -7.66 8.04
C GLN A 18 3.09 -6.92 8.73
N CYS A 19 2.20 -7.65 9.40
CA CYS A 19 1.09 -7.06 10.16
C CYS A 19 1.60 -6.15 11.29
N ASP A 20 2.54 -6.62 12.11
CA ASP A 20 3.13 -5.87 13.22
C ASP A 20 3.82 -4.59 12.70
N ARG A 21 4.57 -4.70 11.59
CA ARG A 21 5.19 -3.55 10.93
C ARG A 21 4.15 -2.54 10.46
N TYR A 22 3.05 -2.98 9.87
CA TYR A 22 2.00 -2.07 9.43
C TYR A 22 1.28 -1.39 10.59
N ASP A 23 1.01 -2.10 11.68
CA ASP A 23 0.41 -1.50 12.87
C ASP A 23 1.34 -0.47 13.53
N GLN A 24 2.66 -0.69 13.50
CA GLN A 24 3.63 0.31 13.95
C GLN A 24 3.61 1.59 13.11
N PHE A 25 3.44 1.49 11.80
CA PHE A 25 3.45 2.66 10.90
C PHE A 25 2.11 3.36 10.76
N LEU A 26 1.02 2.60 10.76
CA LEU A 26 -0.31 3.09 10.39
C LEU A 26 -1.23 3.23 11.60
N GLY A 27 -0.86 2.64 12.74
CA GLY A 27 -1.63 2.60 13.97
C GLY A 27 -2.21 1.21 14.25
N PRO A 28 -2.56 0.90 15.51
CA PRO A 28 -3.06 -0.42 15.90
C PRO A 28 -4.32 -0.83 15.13
N GLY A 29 -4.38 -2.09 14.68
CA GLY A 29 -5.53 -2.66 13.98
C GLY A 29 -5.65 -2.23 12.51
N GLN A 30 -4.67 -1.51 11.97
CA GLN A 30 -4.63 -1.13 10.56
C GLN A 30 -4.01 -2.23 9.68
N CYS A 31 -3.46 -3.29 10.26
CA CYS A 31 -2.84 -4.38 9.54
C CYS A 31 -3.83 -5.25 8.72
N GLY A 32 -5.12 -5.29 9.07
CA GLY A 32 -6.10 -6.21 8.47
C GLY A 32 -5.97 -7.62 9.05
N MET A 33 -6.18 -8.65 8.22
CA MET A 33 -6.02 -10.04 8.65
C MET A 33 -4.62 -10.58 8.34
N VAL A 34 -4.14 -11.48 9.20
CA VAL A 34 -2.89 -12.25 9.03
C VAL A 34 -3.23 -13.62 8.45
N ASN A 35 -2.31 -14.22 7.71
CA ASN A 35 -2.49 -15.52 7.04
C ASN A 35 -3.60 -15.52 5.98
N VAL A 36 -3.87 -14.36 5.38
CA VAL A 36 -4.73 -14.20 4.20
C VAL A 36 -3.93 -13.58 3.06
N ASP A 37 -4.38 -13.82 1.84
CA ASP A 37 -3.83 -13.15 0.64
C ASP A 37 -3.96 -11.63 0.79
N LEU A 38 -2.93 -10.88 0.37
CA LEU A 38 -2.89 -9.42 0.48
C LEU A 38 -4.10 -8.72 -0.16
N ASP A 39 -4.56 -9.25 -1.29
CA ASP A 39 -5.83 -8.88 -1.92
C ASP A 39 -6.58 -10.14 -2.37
N SER A 40 -7.40 -10.67 -1.47
CA SER A 40 -8.21 -11.86 -1.76
C SER A 40 -9.25 -11.66 -2.86
N CYS A 41 -9.52 -10.42 -3.29
CA CYS A 41 -10.48 -10.10 -4.35
C CYS A 41 -9.83 -9.85 -5.71
N TYR A 42 -8.50 -9.77 -5.80
CA TYR A 42 -7.79 -9.58 -7.06
C TYR A 42 -8.26 -10.58 -8.13
N HIS A 43 -8.60 -10.08 -9.32
CA HIS A 43 -9.12 -10.88 -10.45
C HIS A 43 -10.41 -11.68 -10.16
N LYS A 44 -11.17 -11.30 -9.13
CA LYS A 44 -12.48 -11.90 -8.81
C LYS A 44 -13.60 -10.88 -8.96
N ALA A 45 -14.85 -11.35 -8.97
CA ALA A 45 -16.02 -10.48 -9.10
C ALA A 45 -16.18 -9.46 -7.95
N CYS A 46 -15.51 -9.66 -6.81
CA CYS A 46 -15.50 -8.71 -5.71
C CYS A 46 -14.48 -7.57 -5.86
N ASP A 47 -13.64 -7.58 -6.91
CA ASP A 47 -12.73 -6.47 -7.25
C ASP A 47 -13.52 -5.26 -7.78
N THR A 48 -14.04 -4.49 -6.85
CA THR A 48 -14.94 -3.36 -7.11
C THR A 48 -14.54 -2.17 -6.26
N ILE A 49 -15.01 -0.98 -6.61
CA ILE A 49 -14.70 0.23 -5.83
C ILE A 49 -15.22 0.15 -4.38
N GLN A 50 -16.23 -0.67 -4.13
CA GLN A 50 -16.76 -0.93 -2.79
C GLN A 50 -15.78 -1.71 -1.92
N ASN A 51 -14.81 -2.41 -2.52
CA ASN A 51 -13.81 -3.19 -1.82
C ASN A 51 -12.56 -2.35 -1.44
N ILE A 52 -12.48 -1.08 -1.81
CA ILE A 52 -11.31 -0.24 -1.53
C ILE A 52 -11.21 0.11 -0.04
N ASN A 53 -10.05 -0.14 0.56
CA ASN A 53 -9.71 0.40 1.87
C ASN A 53 -9.39 1.91 1.76
N ILE A 54 -10.34 2.76 2.17
CA ILE A 54 -10.22 4.22 2.03
C ILE A 54 -9.02 4.80 2.77
N PHE A 55 -8.73 4.35 4.00
CA PHE A 55 -7.55 4.82 4.72
C PHE A 55 -6.27 4.47 3.96
N GLY A 56 -6.14 3.22 3.51
CA GLY A 56 -4.99 2.76 2.74
C GLY A 56 -4.80 3.59 1.48
N TYR A 57 -5.90 3.85 0.77
CA TYR A 57 -5.93 4.69 -0.43
C TYR A 57 -5.44 6.13 -0.15
N GLU A 58 -5.95 6.77 0.91
CA GLU A 58 -5.51 8.12 1.31
C GLU A 58 -4.02 8.18 1.64
N LYS A 59 -3.50 7.19 2.38
CA LYS A 59 -2.06 7.12 2.70
C LYS A 59 -1.21 6.90 1.47
N MET A 60 -1.65 6.08 0.53
CA MET A 60 -0.97 5.89 -0.76
C MET A 60 -0.92 7.19 -1.57
N ILE A 61 -2.04 7.94 -1.64
CA ILE A 61 -2.06 9.24 -2.33
C ILE A 61 -1.10 10.22 -1.66
N GLN A 62 -1.14 10.34 -0.33
CA GLN A 62 -0.26 11.24 0.42
C GLN A 62 1.22 10.91 0.17
N ALA A 63 1.58 9.63 0.25
CA ALA A 63 2.94 9.17 -0.01
C ALA A 63 3.38 9.43 -1.47
N GLY A 64 2.50 9.17 -2.45
CA GLY A 64 2.75 9.43 -3.86
C GLY A 64 2.96 10.91 -4.14
N ALA A 65 2.08 11.76 -3.63
CA ALA A 65 2.17 13.21 -3.78
C ALA A 65 3.46 13.77 -3.16
N TYR A 66 3.78 13.36 -1.93
CA TYR A 66 5.02 13.74 -1.26
C TYR A 66 6.26 13.31 -2.06
N THR A 67 6.27 12.08 -2.57
CA THR A 67 7.39 11.55 -3.36
C THR A 67 7.59 12.35 -4.64
N ILE A 68 6.52 12.60 -5.41
CA ILE A 68 6.57 13.39 -6.64
C ILE A 68 7.10 14.79 -6.35
N GLU A 69 6.57 15.44 -5.31
CA GLU A 69 6.96 16.79 -4.93
C GLU A 69 8.43 16.87 -4.49
N SER A 70 8.85 15.94 -3.65
CA SER A 70 10.22 15.85 -3.15
C SER A 70 11.23 15.65 -4.29
N LEU A 71 10.89 14.77 -5.25
CA LEU A 71 11.75 14.52 -6.40
C LEU A 71 11.76 15.70 -7.38
N ALA A 72 10.61 16.34 -7.62
CA ALA A 72 10.50 17.49 -8.52
C ALA A 72 11.30 18.70 -8.05
N ARG A 73 11.51 18.86 -6.74
CA ARG A 73 12.34 19.94 -6.17
C ARG A 73 13.84 19.66 -6.17
N ARG A 74 14.29 18.47 -6.56
CA ARG A 74 15.73 18.17 -6.62
C ARG A 74 16.40 18.96 -7.75
N PRO A 75 17.50 19.68 -7.48
CA PRO A 75 18.19 20.49 -8.49
C PRO A 75 18.67 19.70 -9.72
N ASP A 76 19.11 18.46 -9.52
CA ASP A 76 19.47 17.53 -10.59
C ASP A 76 18.97 16.12 -10.24
N LEU A 77 17.69 15.87 -10.54
CA LEU A 77 17.07 14.57 -10.31
C LEU A 77 17.78 13.45 -11.07
N LYS A 78 18.26 13.72 -12.29
CA LYS A 78 18.90 12.71 -13.14
C LYS A 78 20.21 12.25 -12.53
N SER A 79 21.09 13.17 -12.13
CA SER A 79 22.35 12.80 -11.49
C SER A 79 22.11 12.04 -10.19
N TRP A 80 21.10 12.40 -9.39
CA TRP A 80 20.78 11.69 -8.15
C TRP A 80 20.20 10.28 -8.38
N LEU A 81 19.40 10.08 -9.44
CA LEU A 81 18.82 8.76 -9.76
C LEU A 81 19.85 7.73 -10.25
N TYR A 82 20.94 8.20 -10.86
CA TYR A 82 21.95 7.35 -11.49
C TYR A 82 23.34 7.42 -10.83
N SER A 83 23.42 7.98 -9.62
CA SER A 83 24.61 7.92 -8.74
C SER A 83 24.55 6.71 -7.82
#